data_AF-A0A966TX09-F1
#
_entry.id   AF-A0A966TX09-F1
#
_cell.length_a   1.000
_cell.length_b   1.000
_cell.length_c   1.000
_cell.angle_alpha   90.00
_cell.angle_beta   90.00
_cell.angle_gamma   90.00
#
_symmetry.space_group_name_H-M   'P 1'
#
loop_
_entity.id
_entity.type
_entity.pdbx_description
1 polymer ?
#
loop_
_entity_poly.entity_id
_entity_poly.type
_entity_poly.pdbx_seq_one_letter_code
_entity_poly.pdbx_strand_id
1 'polypeptide(L)'
;PFADLQQRLNRKSPSAKMLADYPVAVRLYDLLFEGGEDLRPLPFDARRARLEAWHARVKPARMDLSALIGFEDFAGLEALRAGARAASMEGLMLKRRDSAYEPGRMRGKWWKWKRGTQNVDAVLMYAQRGHGKRSSFYSDYTFGLWREGQGGELELVPVGKAYSGFTDQDLIFLDKWVREHTTNRFGPVREVERGLVLEVEFDAAQRSPRHKSGVAMRFPRIARIRRDKPAAEADRLETLLGMIPGG
;
A
#
# COMPACT_ATOMS: atom_id res chain seq x y z
N PRO A 1 2.68 2.86 13.61
CA PRO A 1 2.38 2.48 12.21
C PRO A 1 3.66 2.26 11.37
N PHE A 2 3.59 1.68 10.16
CA PHE A 2 4.80 1.49 9.32
C PHE A 2 5.54 2.81 9.03
N ALA A 3 4.81 3.92 8.91
CA ALA A 3 5.38 5.26 8.73
C ALA A 3 6.34 5.68 9.87
N ASP A 4 6.07 5.25 11.10
CA ASP A 4 6.94 5.51 12.25
C ASP A 4 8.24 4.71 12.14
N LEU A 5 8.14 3.44 11.74
CA LEU A 5 9.32 2.62 11.45
C LEU A 5 10.16 3.23 10.32
N GLN A 6 9.54 3.85 9.31
CA GLN A 6 10.27 4.51 8.22
C GLN A 6 11.20 5.62 8.71
N GLN A 7 10.88 6.31 9.82
CA GLN A 7 11.78 7.32 10.41
C GLN A 7 13.10 6.72 10.89
N ARG A 8 13.11 5.42 11.21
CA ARG A 8 14.28 4.66 11.69
C ARG A 8 15.07 3.98 10.57
N LEU A 9 14.47 3.74 9.40
CA LEU A 9 15.12 3.03 8.29
C LEU A 9 16.34 3.80 7.76
N ASN A 10 17.38 3.06 7.36
CA ASN A 10 18.65 3.59 6.80
C ASN A 10 19.45 4.54 7.72
N ARG A 11 19.04 4.71 8.99
CA ARG A 11 19.82 5.47 9.99
C ARG A 11 20.83 4.55 10.66
N LYS A 12 22.12 4.79 10.40
CA LYS A 12 23.21 4.00 11.00
C LYS A 12 23.37 4.24 12.51
N SER A 13 23.19 5.48 12.96
CA SER A 13 23.36 5.89 14.37
C SER A 13 22.17 6.75 14.84
N PRO A 14 21.04 6.15 15.27
CA PRO A 14 19.89 6.89 15.77
C PRO A 14 20.18 7.54 17.15
N SER A 15 19.64 8.73 17.40
CA SER A 15 19.78 9.42 18.69
C SER A 15 18.97 8.74 19.80
N ALA A 16 19.34 8.97 21.07
CA ALA A 16 18.61 8.45 22.22
C ALA A 16 17.13 8.88 22.22
N LYS A 17 16.86 10.14 21.87
CA LYS A 17 15.50 10.65 21.68
C LYS A 17 14.73 9.85 20.62
N MET A 18 15.34 9.57 19.46
CA MET A 18 14.70 8.81 18.41
C MET A 18 14.43 7.35 18.80
N LEU A 19 15.31 6.74 19.60
CA LEU A 19 15.09 5.40 20.15
C LEU A 19 13.89 5.37 21.12
N ALA A 20 13.71 6.44 21.91
CA ALA A 20 12.60 6.59 22.84
C ALA A 20 11.28 6.93 22.13
N ASP A 21 11.29 7.88 21.20
CA ASP A 21 10.11 8.34 20.46
C ASP A 21 9.59 7.26 19.49
N TYR A 22 10.49 6.45 18.91
CA TYR A 22 10.17 5.43 17.90
C TYR A 22 10.81 4.08 18.25
N PRO A 23 10.31 3.39 19.29
CA PRO A 23 10.80 2.07 19.67
C PRO A 23 10.49 1.05 18.56
N VAL A 24 11.42 0.11 18.34
CA VAL A 24 11.27 -0.95 17.34
C VAL A 24 11.33 -2.30 18.03
N ALA A 25 10.48 -3.21 17.59
CA ALA A 25 10.47 -4.62 17.97
C ALA A 25 10.53 -5.49 16.70
N VAL A 26 11.00 -6.73 16.84
CA VAL A 26 11.07 -7.70 15.74
C VAL A 26 10.04 -8.78 15.97
N ARG A 27 9.16 -8.99 14.98
CA ARG A 27 8.24 -10.14 14.96
C ARG A 27 8.82 -11.27 14.13
N LEU A 28 9.24 -12.33 14.80
CA LEU A 28 9.86 -13.51 14.21
C LEU A 28 8.78 -14.43 13.64
N TYR A 29 9.01 -14.99 12.45
CA TYR A 29 8.01 -15.83 11.76
C TYR A 29 8.58 -17.10 11.11
N ASP A 30 9.90 -17.29 11.14
CA ASP A 30 10.61 -18.49 10.67
C ASP A 30 12.00 -18.55 11.31
N LEU A 31 12.63 -19.73 11.28
CA LEU A 31 14.01 -19.96 11.69
C LEU A 31 14.73 -20.74 10.58
N LEU A 32 15.70 -20.09 9.93
CA LEU A 32 16.38 -20.67 8.76
C LEU A 32 17.64 -21.42 9.14
N PHE A 33 18.29 -21.03 10.23
CA PHE A 33 19.51 -21.63 10.75
C PHE A 33 19.45 -21.66 12.27
N GLU A 34 19.99 -22.72 12.87
CA GLU A 34 20.24 -22.78 14.31
C GLU A 34 21.68 -23.25 14.54
N GLY A 35 22.54 -22.35 15.04
CA GLY A 35 23.98 -22.62 15.09
C GLY A 35 24.55 -22.83 13.69
N GLY A 36 25.17 -23.99 13.47
CA GLY A 36 25.71 -24.39 12.15
C GLY A 36 24.73 -25.20 11.28
N GLU A 37 23.54 -25.52 11.78
CA GLU A 37 22.57 -26.35 11.06
C GLU A 37 21.71 -25.50 10.11
N ASP A 38 21.58 -25.94 8.86
CA ASP A 38 20.66 -25.35 7.88
C ASP A 38 19.28 -26.00 7.99
N LEU A 39 18.31 -25.23 8.46
CA LEU A 39 16.94 -25.69 8.65
C LEU A 39 16.06 -25.49 7.41
N ARG A 40 16.54 -24.78 6.37
CA ARG A 40 15.72 -24.46 5.18
C ARG A 40 15.13 -25.70 4.49
N PRO A 41 15.81 -26.86 4.40
CA PRO A 41 15.23 -28.07 3.81
C PRO A 41 14.06 -28.65 4.61
N LEU A 42 13.97 -28.34 5.91
CA LEU A 42 12.92 -28.89 6.79
C LEU A 42 11.54 -28.28 6.46
N PRO A 43 10.44 -29.02 6.71
CA PRO A 43 9.08 -28.48 6.68
C PRO A 43 8.88 -27.25 7.56
N PHE A 44 7.96 -26.35 7.19
CA PHE A 44 7.65 -25.14 7.97
C PHE A 44 7.26 -25.47 9.41
N ASP A 45 6.47 -26.51 9.64
CA ASP A 45 6.08 -26.91 11.00
C ASP A 45 7.30 -27.28 11.87
N ALA A 46 8.28 -27.99 11.30
CA ALA A 46 9.52 -28.33 11.99
C ALA A 46 10.36 -27.06 12.29
N ARG A 47 10.53 -26.18 11.31
CA ARG A 47 11.25 -24.90 11.51
C ARG A 47 10.54 -24.01 12.54
N ARG A 48 9.21 -24.00 12.54
CA ARG A 48 8.40 -23.24 13.46
C ARG A 48 8.53 -23.75 14.90
N ALA A 49 8.52 -25.07 15.10
CA ALA A 49 8.78 -25.67 16.41
C ALA A 49 10.17 -25.32 16.93
N ARG A 50 11.20 -25.35 16.06
CA ARG A 50 12.57 -24.92 16.40
C ARG A 50 12.61 -23.44 16.80
N LEU A 51 11.91 -22.56 16.08
CA LEU A 51 11.78 -21.13 16.41
C LEU A 51 11.13 -20.93 17.79
N GLU A 52 10.03 -21.62 18.07
CA GLU A 52 9.30 -21.52 19.34
C GLU A 52 10.16 -22.00 20.52
N ALA A 53 10.83 -23.14 20.36
CA ALA A 53 11.75 -23.66 21.38
C ALA A 53 12.93 -22.71 21.62
N TRP A 54 13.50 -22.13 20.57
CA TRP A 54 14.56 -21.13 20.69
C TRP A 54 14.07 -19.87 21.42
N HIS A 55 12.90 -19.34 21.06
CA HIS A 55 12.34 -18.13 21.68
C HIS A 55 12.03 -18.35 23.16
N ALA A 56 11.44 -19.50 23.52
CA ALA A 56 11.15 -19.86 24.91
C ALA A 56 12.41 -19.97 25.77
N ARG A 57 13.50 -20.50 25.19
CA ARG A 57 14.80 -20.65 25.85
C ARG A 57 15.54 -19.32 26.02
N VAL A 58 15.60 -18.51 24.96
CA VAL A 58 16.42 -17.28 24.92
C VAL A 58 15.68 -16.07 25.50
N LYS A 59 14.35 -16.01 25.35
CA LYS A 59 13.50 -14.87 25.75
C LYS A 59 14.05 -13.52 25.28
N PRO A 60 14.32 -13.36 23.97
CA PRO A 60 14.96 -12.17 23.43
C PRO A 60 14.14 -10.90 23.71
N ALA A 61 14.80 -9.86 24.23
CA ALA A 61 14.16 -8.58 24.47
C ALA A 61 13.68 -7.93 23.16
N ARG A 62 12.47 -7.33 23.19
CA ARG A 62 11.84 -6.66 22.04
C ARG A 62 11.66 -7.56 20.80
N MET A 63 11.56 -8.86 21.00
CA MET A 63 11.18 -9.79 19.92
C MET A 63 10.01 -10.67 20.35
N ASP A 64 9.01 -10.78 19.49
CA ASP A 64 7.88 -11.68 19.66
C ASP A 64 7.76 -12.66 18.49
N LEU A 65 6.89 -13.65 18.66
CA LEU A 65 6.56 -14.59 17.58
C LEU A 65 5.29 -14.12 16.88
N SER A 66 5.30 -14.20 15.55
CA SER A 66 4.05 -14.14 14.79
C SER A 66 3.15 -15.29 15.24
N ALA A 67 1.90 -14.98 15.60
CA ALA A 67 0.92 -15.99 15.99
C ALA A 67 0.62 -16.93 14.81
N LEU A 68 0.46 -18.22 15.12
CA LEU A 68 -0.20 -19.16 14.22
C LEU A 68 -1.70 -19.01 14.42
N ILE A 69 -2.43 -18.80 13.33
CA ILE A 69 -3.86 -18.55 13.36
C ILE A 69 -4.56 -19.84 12.97
N GLY A 70 -5.27 -20.45 13.93
CA GLY A 70 -6.16 -21.58 13.66
C GLY A 70 -7.43 -21.09 12.97
N PHE A 71 -7.94 -21.89 12.05
CA PHE A 71 -9.21 -21.69 11.37
C PHE A 71 -9.78 -23.05 10.98
N GLU A 72 -11.11 -23.16 10.94
CA GLU A 72 -11.81 -24.42 10.64
C GLU A 72 -12.09 -24.55 9.14
N ASP A 73 -12.46 -23.44 8.50
CA ASP A 73 -12.80 -23.39 7.09
C ASP A 73 -12.37 -22.05 6.45
N PHE A 74 -12.64 -21.91 5.15
CA PHE A 74 -12.31 -20.70 4.40
C PHE A 74 -13.14 -19.48 4.82
N ALA A 75 -14.39 -19.67 5.27
CA ALA A 75 -15.25 -18.58 5.69
C ALA A 75 -14.73 -17.93 6.99
N GLY A 76 -14.36 -18.77 7.97
CA GLY A 76 -13.71 -18.33 9.20
C GLY A 76 -12.37 -17.65 8.94
N LEU A 77 -11.56 -18.17 8.01
CA LEU A 77 -10.31 -17.53 7.63
C LEU A 77 -10.51 -16.17 6.94
N GLU A 78 -11.57 -16.02 6.14
CA GLU A 78 -11.93 -14.74 5.53
C GLU A 78 -12.40 -13.72 6.58
N ALA A 79 -13.20 -14.13 7.56
CA ALA A 79 -13.60 -13.29 8.68
C ALA A 79 -12.37 -12.80 9.48
N LEU A 80 -11.41 -13.71 9.77
CA LEU A 80 -10.13 -13.37 10.41
C LEU A 80 -9.33 -12.35 9.60
N ARG A 81 -9.26 -12.52 8.27
CA ARG A 81 -8.59 -11.58 7.36
C ARG A 81 -9.26 -10.21 7.37
N ALA A 82 -10.59 -10.14 7.41
CA ALA A 82 -11.34 -8.89 7.48
C ALA A 82 -11.12 -8.17 8.82
N GLY A 83 -11.13 -8.92 9.93
CA GLY A 83 -10.89 -8.40 11.29
C GLY A 83 -9.49 -7.84 11.52
N ALA A 84 -8.50 -8.22 10.71
CA ALA A 84 -7.14 -7.69 10.76
C ALA A 84 -7.06 -6.15 10.57
N ARG A 85 -8.14 -5.49 10.14
CA ARG A 85 -8.26 -4.01 10.11
C ARG A 85 -8.04 -3.36 11.48
N ALA A 86 -8.62 -3.91 12.54
CA ALA A 86 -8.50 -3.35 13.89
C ALA A 86 -7.07 -3.42 14.45
N ALA A 87 -6.26 -4.38 13.99
CA ALA A 87 -4.93 -4.66 14.53
C ALA A 87 -3.76 -3.98 13.78
N SER A 88 -4.03 -3.03 12.87
CA SER A 88 -3.00 -2.43 11.98
C SER A 88 -2.22 -3.43 11.11
N MET A 89 -2.79 -4.61 10.83
CA MET A 89 -2.17 -5.67 10.03
C MET A 89 -2.65 -5.63 8.56
N GLU A 90 -1.75 -5.82 7.60
CA GLU A 90 -2.08 -5.73 6.15
C GLU A 90 -2.92 -6.89 5.61
N GLY A 91 -3.02 -7.99 6.36
CA GLY A 91 -3.72 -9.22 6.00
C GLY A 91 -3.06 -10.44 6.65
N LEU A 92 -3.18 -11.59 6.00
CA LEU A 92 -2.66 -12.86 6.49
C LEU A 92 -1.51 -13.37 5.63
N MET A 93 -0.57 -14.08 6.26
CA MET A 93 0.42 -14.90 5.57
C MET A 93 -0.07 -16.35 5.61
N LEU A 94 -0.33 -16.94 4.44
CA LEU A 94 -0.62 -18.36 4.33
C LEU A 94 0.67 -19.09 3.97
N LYS A 95 1.04 -20.09 4.77
CA LYS A 95 2.22 -20.92 4.54
C LYS A 95 1.80 -22.38 4.52
N ARG A 96 2.26 -23.12 3.51
CA ARG A 96 2.05 -24.56 3.44
C ARG A 96 2.92 -25.24 4.51
N ARG A 97 2.30 -26.01 5.42
CA ARG A 97 2.94 -26.58 6.62
C ARG A 97 4.11 -27.51 6.33
N ASP A 98 3.96 -28.35 5.31
CA ASP A 98 4.97 -29.31 4.84
C ASP A 98 6.04 -28.69 3.92
N SER A 99 6.05 -27.36 3.72
CA SER A 99 6.97 -26.72 2.78
C SER A 99 8.35 -26.41 3.36
N ALA A 100 9.39 -26.79 2.62
CA ALA A 100 10.74 -26.25 2.80
C ALA A 100 10.78 -24.73 2.55
N TYR A 101 11.80 -24.06 3.08
CA TYR A 101 12.08 -22.66 2.77
C TYR A 101 12.82 -22.56 1.43
N GLU A 102 12.27 -21.82 0.49
CA GLU A 102 12.88 -21.59 -0.81
C GLU A 102 13.36 -20.13 -0.94
N PRO A 103 14.65 -19.90 -1.19
CA PRO A 103 15.15 -18.55 -1.42
C PRO A 103 14.58 -17.96 -2.72
N GLY A 104 14.28 -16.66 -2.69
CA GLY A 104 13.77 -15.94 -3.85
C GLY A 104 12.24 -15.82 -3.89
N ARG A 105 11.70 -15.49 -5.06
CA ARG A 105 10.27 -15.21 -5.25
C ARG A 105 9.55 -16.41 -5.86
N MET A 106 9.40 -17.47 -5.07
CA MET A 106 8.65 -18.65 -5.47
C MET A 106 7.15 -18.46 -5.26
N ARG A 107 6.34 -18.90 -6.22
CA ARG A 107 4.88 -18.89 -6.11
C ARG A 107 4.40 -20.22 -5.53
N GLY A 108 3.27 -20.22 -4.83
CA GLY A 108 2.52 -21.46 -4.52
C GLY A 108 2.62 -21.96 -3.08
N LYS A 109 3.78 -21.84 -2.41
CA LYS A 109 3.94 -22.35 -1.03
C LYS A 109 3.59 -21.31 0.03
N TRP A 110 3.88 -20.04 -0.24
CA TRP A 110 3.64 -18.93 0.65
C TRP A 110 2.83 -17.86 -0.08
N TRP A 111 1.77 -17.37 0.57
CA TRP A 111 0.86 -16.37 0.01
C TRP A 111 0.68 -15.21 0.98
N LYS A 112 0.83 -14.00 0.44
CA LYS A 112 0.45 -12.77 1.12
C LYS A 112 -1.03 -12.54 0.81
N TRP A 113 -1.92 -13.05 1.66
CA TRP A 113 -3.34 -12.82 1.50
C TRP A 113 -3.71 -11.48 2.14
N LYS A 114 -3.45 -10.42 1.38
CA LYS A 114 -3.77 -9.06 1.79
C LYS A 114 -5.28 -8.86 1.90
N ARG A 115 -5.67 -7.85 2.67
CA ARG A 115 -7.04 -7.32 2.64
C ARG A 115 -7.37 -6.79 1.25
N GLY A 116 -8.66 -6.69 0.94
CA GLY A 116 -9.11 -5.98 -0.26
C GLY A 116 -8.63 -4.53 -0.22
N THR A 117 -8.26 -3.99 -1.38
CA THR A 117 -7.97 -2.57 -1.53
C THR A 117 -9.23 -1.75 -1.40
N GLN A 118 -9.06 -0.49 -1.01
CA GLN A 118 -10.12 0.51 -1.08
C GLN A 118 -10.02 1.21 -2.43
N ASN A 119 -11.12 1.75 -2.92
CA ASN A 119 -11.14 2.54 -4.15
C ASN A 119 -11.84 3.88 -3.92
N VAL A 120 -11.47 4.85 -4.76
CA VAL A 120 -12.21 6.10 -4.95
C VAL A 120 -12.21 6.45 -6.44
N ASP A 121 -13.27 7.08 -6.89
CA ASP A 121 -13.32 7.72 -8.21
C ASP A 121 -12.73 9.12 -8.11
N ALA A 122 -11.55 9.34 -8.68
CA ALA A 122 -10.80 10.58 -8.59
C ALA A 122 -10.63 11.26 -9.96
N VAL A 123 -10.63 12.59 -9.97
CA VAL A 123 -10.47 13.37 -11.20
C VAL A 123 -8.99 13.52 -11.53
N LEU A 124 -8.59 13.25 -12.78
CA LEU A 124 -7.25 13.49 -13.26
C LEU A 124 -6.96 15.00 -13.28
N MET A 125 -5.86 15.42 -12.66
CA MET A 125 -5.47 16.84 -12.56
C MET A 125 -4.20 17.15 -13.34
N TYR A 126 -3.20 16.29 -13.20
CA TYR A 126 -1.90 16.47 -13.83
C TYR A 126 -1.35 15.16 -14.34
N ALA A 127 -0.54 15.23 -15.38
CA ALA A 127 0.19 14.10 -15.90
C ALA A 127 1.64 14.48 -16.20
N GLN A 128 2.57 13.57 -15.92
CA GLN A 128 3.99 13.76 -16.16
C GLN A 128 4.53 12.63 -17.04
N ARG A 129 5.52 12.96 -17.89
CA ARG A 129 6.22 11.95 -18.69
C ARG A 129 6.92 10.94 -17.79
N GLY A 130 6.84 9.67 -18.18
CA GLY A 130 7.53 8.59 -17.49
C GLY A 130 9.05 8.64 -17.65
N HIS A 131 9.71 7.65 -17.07
CA HIS A 131 11.15 7.45 -17.22
C HIS A 131 11.45 6.12 -17.94
N GLY A 132 12.66 5.97 -18.47
CA GLY A 132 13.11 4.75 -19.14
C GLY A 132 12.21 4.34 -20.32
N LYS A 133 11.73 3.09 -20.29
CA LYS A 133 10.87 2.50 -21.34
C LYS A 133 9.56 3.27 -21.57
N ARG A 134 9.10 4.08 -20.60
CA ARG A 134 7.88 4.90 -20.70
C ARG A 134 8.17 6.39 -20.91
N SER A 135 9.40 6.75 -21.30
CA SER A 135 9.80 8.15 -21.46
C SER A 135 9.01 8.92 -22.53
N SER A 136 8.46 8.23 -23.54
CA SER A 136 7.60 8.82 -24.58
C SER A 136 6.16 9.11 -24.12
N PHE A 137 5.70 8.48 -23.03
CA PHE A 137 4.31 8.54 -22.57
C PHE A 137 4.16 9.38 -21.30
N TYR A 138 3.04 10.09 -21.18
CA TYR A 138 2.54 10.49 -19.86
C TYR A 138 2.08 9.25 -19.13
N SER A 139 2.75 8.90 -18.03
CA SER A 139 2.51 7.64 -17.31
C SER A 139 2.50 7.78 -15.79
N ASP A 140 2.50 9.02 -15.32
CA ASP A 140 2.59 9.37 -13.91
C ASP A 140 1.53 10.44 -13.63
N TYR A 141 0.42 10.05 -13.01
CA TYR A 141 -0.84 10.79 -12.99
C TYR A 141 -1.16 11.28 -11.58
N THR A 142 -1.31 12.59 -11.40
CA THR A 142 -1.81 13.19 -10.16
C THR A 142 -3.32 13.39 -10.28
N PHE A 143 -4.04 12.93 -9.26
CA PHE A 143 -5.50 12.99 -9.22
C PHE A 143 -5.99 13.61 -7.91
N GLY A 144 -7.20 14.14 -7.95
CA GLY A 144 -7.82 14.85 -6.85
C GLY A 144 -9.25 14.44 -6.60
N LEU A 145 -9.74 14.82 -5.43
CA LEU A 145 -11.14 14.70 -5.03
C LEU A 145 -11.72 16.10 -4.80
N TRP A 146 -13.03 16.22 -4.95
CA TRP A 146 -13.73 17.47 -4.70
C TRP A 146 -13.83 17.73 -3.20
N ARG A 147 -13.63 18.97 -2.79
CA ARG A 147 -14.00 19.44 -1.46
C ARG A 147 -14.70 20.78 -1.56
N GLU A 148 -15.42 21.14 -0.50
CA GLU A 148 -15.92 22.50 -0.36
C GLU A 148 -14.76 23.46 -0.10
N GLY A 149 -14.62 24.46 -0.96
CA GLY A 149 -13.62 25.52 -0.87
C GLY A 149 -14.11 26.70 -0.02
N GLN A 150 -13.25 27.71 0.09
CA GLN A 150 -13.63 28.95 0.77
C GLN A 150 -14.74 29.65 -0.04
N GLY A 151 -15.91 29.85 0.58
CA GLY A 151 -17.07 30.48 -0.08
C GLY A 151 -18.09 29.51 -0.69
N GLY A 152 -17.98 28.21 -0.42
CA GLY A 152 -18.98 27.21 -0.84
C GLY A 152 -18.79 26.67 -2.26
N GLU A 153 -17.80 27.16 -3.00
CA GLU A 153 -17.46 26.62 -4.33
C GLU A 153 -16.71 25.29 -4.20
N LEU A 154 -16.97 24.36 -5.13
CA LEU A 154 -16.23 23.10 -5.17
C LEU A 154 -14.82 23.32 -5.70
N GLU A 155 -13.81 22.98 -4.90
CA GLU A 155 -12.42 22.95 -5.33
C GLU A 155 -11.90 21.51 -5.44
N LEU A 156 -11.08 21.26 -6.46
CA LEU A 156 -10.42 19.97 -6.65
C LEU A 156 -9.06 20.01 -5.94
N VAL A 157 -8.80 19.05 -5.06
CA VAL A 157 -7.56 18.98 -4.28
C VAL A 157 -6.80 17.68 -4.53
N PRO A 158 -5.46 17.71 -4.76
CA PRO A 158 -4.69 16.50 -4.98
C PRO A 158 -4.71 15.57 -3.77
N VAL A 159 -4.96 14.29 -4.00
CA VAL A 159 -4.98 13.25 -2.95
C VAL A 159 -3.95 12.13 -3.18
N GLY A 160 -3.37 12.05 -4.38
CA GLY A 160 -2.36 11.05 -4.69
C GLY A 160 -1.81 11.14 -6.11
N LYS A 161 -0.84 10.27 -6.38
CA LYS A 161 -0.23 10.08 -7.70
C LYS A 161 -0.10 8.58 -7.99
N ALA A 162 -0.47 8.15 -9.19
CA ALA A 162 -0.36 6.75 -9.63
C ALA A 162 0.45 6.64 -10.93
N TYR A 163 1.32 5.62 -10.97
CA TYR A 163 2.17 5.29 -12.13
C TYR A 163 1.97 3.83 -12.61
N SER A 164 0.95 3.15 -12.09
CA SER A 164 0.68 1.75 -12.35
C SER A 164 -0.81 1.43 -12.30
N GLY A 165 -1.16 0.18 -12.66
CA GLY A 165 -2.52 -0.36 -12.60
C GLY A 165 -3.28 -0.34 -13.94
N PHE A 166 -2.73 0.32 -14.94
CA PHE A 166 -3.30 0.41 -16.29
C PHE A 166 -2.62 -0.55 -17.27
N THR A 167 -3.38 -1.00 -18.26
CA THR A 167 -2.87 -1.80 -19.39
C THR A 167 -2.08 -0.93 -20.38
N ASP A 168 -1.41 -1.54 -21.36
CA ASP A 168 -0.76 -0.79 -22.44
C ASP A 168 -1.78 -0.03 -23.31
N GLN A 169 -2.99 -0.57 -23.48
CA GLN A 169 -4.08 0.11 -24.18
C GLN A 169 -4.58 1.34 -23.41
N ASP A 170 -4.73 1.22 -22.10
CA ASP A 170 -5.07 2.34 -21.22
C ASP A 170 -3.99 3.42 -21.27
N LEU A 171 -2.71 3.04 -21.27
CA LEU A 171 -1.60 3.99 -21.37
C LEU A 171 -1.65 4.79 -22.67
N ILE A 172 -1.91 4.14 -23.81
CA ILE A 172 -2.05 4.82 -25.10
C ILE A 172 -3.22 5.80 -25.07
N PHE A 173 -4.37 5.37 -24.52
CA PHE A 173 -5.53 6.23 -24.39
C PHE A 173 -5.24 7.45 -23.50
N LEU A 174 -4.66 7.24 -22.32
CA LEU A 174 -4.36 8.29 -21.37
C LEU A 174 -3.36 9.29 -21.94
N ASP A 175 -2.34 8.81 -22.65
CA ASP A 175 -1.37 9.68 -23.31
C ASP A 175 -2.01 10.56 -24.39
N LYS A 176 -2.88 9.98 -25.24
CA LYS A 176 -3.65 10.74 -26.24
C LYS A 176 -4.55 11.78 -25.56
N TRP A 177 -5.32 11.35 -24.58
CA TRP A 177 -6.26 12.22 -23.87
C TRP A 177 -5.53 13.39 -23.21
N VAL A 178 -4.42 13.14 -22.50
CA VAL A 178 -3.59 14.19 -21.88
C VAL A 178 -3.11 15.21 -22.90
N ARG A 179 -2.69 14.77 -24.10
CA ARG A 179 -2.21 15.69 -25.15
C ARG A 179 -3.32 16.58 -25.70
N GLU A 180 -4.51 16.03 -25.87
CA GLU A 180 -5.67 16.72 -26.41
C GLU A 180 -6.30 17.70 -25.40
N HIS A 181 -6.21 17.40 -24.10
CA HIS A 181 -6.88 18.16 -23.03
C HIS A 181 -5.89 18.89 -22.12
N THR A 182 -4.67 19.16 -22.58
CA THR A 182 -3.69 19.96 -21.81
C THR A 182 -4.15 21.42 -21.75
N THR A 183 -4.33 21.95 -20.54
CA THR A 183 -4.67 23.37 -20.30
C THR A 183 -3.43 24.21 -20.00
N ASN A 184 -2.49 23.69 -19.19
CA ASN A 184 -1.24 24.37 -18.85
C ASN A 184 -0.02 23.43 -18.88
N ARG A 185 1.18 24.00 -18.97
CA ARG A 185 2.45 23.27 -19.07
C ARG A 185 3.46 23.77 -18.04
N PHE A 186 4.00 22.86 -17.23
CA PHE A 186 5.00 23.13 -16.22
C PHE A 186 6.19 22.18 -16.38
N GLY A 187 7.13 22.52 -17.27
CA GLY A 187 8.24 21.64 -17.63
C GLY A 187 7.73 20.28 -18.17
N PRO A 188 8.06 19.13 -17.52
CA PRO A 188 7.60 17.81 -17.95
C PRO A 188 6.15 17.51 -17.53
N VAL A 189 5.52 18.37 -16.73
CA VAL A 189 4.17 18.20 -16.20
C VAL A 189 3.16 18.91 -17.10
N ARG A 190 2.01 18.28 -17.31
CA ARG A 190 0.83 18.84 -17.97
C ARG A 190 -0.28 18.96 -16.95
N GLU A 191 -0.88 20.14 -16.86
CA GLU A 191 -2.21 20.29 -16.28
C GLU A 191 -3.22 20.00 -17.37
N VAL A 192 -4.30 19.32 -17.00
CA VAL A 192 -5.32 18.90 -17.94
C VAL A 192 -6.69 19.43 -17.52
N GLU A 193 -7.64 19.40 -18.46
CA GLU A 193 -9.04 19.65 -18.17
C GLU A 193 -9.55 18.73 -17.06
N ARG A 194 -10.46 19.22 -16.22
CA ARG A 194 -11.04 18.43 -15.12
C ARG A 194 -12.18 17.55 -15.63
N GLY A 195 -11.90 16.74 -16.66
CA GLY A 195 -12.91 15.99 -17.42
C GLY A 195 -12.81 14.47 -17.32
N LEU A 196 -11.67 13.93 -16.89
CA LEU A 196 -11.44 12.48 -16.85
C LEU A 196 -11.43 11.95 -15.42
N VAL A 197 -12.27 10.94 -15.16
CA VAL A 197 -12.34 10.23 -13.88
C VAL A 197 -11.58 8.91 -13.96
N LEU A 198 -10.83 8.60 -12.92
CA LEU A 198 -10.07 7.37 -12.74
C LEU A 198 -10.58 6.68 -11.48
N GLU A 199 -10.92 5.40 -11.58
CA GLU A 199 -11.09 4.58 -10.38
C GLU A 199 -9.69 4.25 -9.85
N VAL A 200 -9.37 4.69 -8.65
CA VAL A 200 -8.06 4.53 -8.03
C VAL A 200 -8.17 3.58 -6.85
N GLU A 201 -7.49 2.45 -6.94
CA GLU A 201 -7.31 1.51 -5.83
C GLU A 201 -6.10 1.88 -4.98
N PHE A 202 -6.20 1.70 -3.66
CA PHE A 202 -5.11 1.94 -2.71
C PHE A 202 -5.19 1.01 -1.49
N ASP A 203 -4.04 0.81 -0.83
CA ASP A 203 -3.93 -0.11 0.31
C ASP A 203 -4.51 0.51 1.60
N ALA A 204 -4.28 1.81 1.83
CA ALA A 204 -4.80 2.57 2.96
C ALA A 204 -4.67 4.08 2.72
N ALA A 205 -5.45 4.89 3.44
CA ALA A 205 -5.29 6.34 3.53
C ALA A 205 -4.90 6.75 4.95
N GLN A 206 -4.14 7.83 5.09
CA GLN A 206 -3.72 8.37 6.40
C GLN A 206 -3.71 9.90 6.38
N ARG A 207 -3.91 10.53 7.55
CA ARG A 207 -3.79 11.98 7.69
C ARG A 207 -2.35 12.43 7.41
N SER A 208 -2.20 13.55 6.73
CA SER A 208 -0.89 14.08 6.36
C SER A 208 -0.88 15.62 6.33
N PRO A 209 -0.08 16.28 7.19
CA PRO A 209 0.04 17.74 7.19
C PRO A 209 0.83 18.28 5.98
N ARG A 210 1.48 17.40 5.20
CA ARG A 210 2.30 17.78 4.03
C ARG A 210 1.49 17.97 2.76
N HIS A 211 0.26 17.48 2.72
CA HIS A 211 -0.58 17.50 1.52
C HIS A 211 -1.71 18.51 1.70
N LYS A 212 -2.05 19.30 0.66
CA LYS A 212 -3.14 20.30 0.72
C LYS A 212 -4.50 19.67 1.09
N SER A 213 -4.72 18.40 0.72
CA SER A 213 -5.89 17.61 1.08
C SER A 213 -5.92 17.15 2.54
N GLY A 214 -4.81 17.27 3.27
CA GLY A 214 -4.69 16.72 4.62
C GLY A 214 -4.58 15.20 4.67
N VAL A 215 -4.44 14.52 3.52
CA VAL A 215 -4.45 13.06 3.39
C VAL A 215 -3.34 12.59 2.44
N ALA A 216 -2.81 11.39 2.70
CA ALA A 216 -1.94 10.66 1.78
C ALA A 216 -2.45 9.24 1.56
N MET A 217 -2.57 8.83 0.30
CA MET A 217 -2.86 7.44 -0.09
C MET A 217 -1.58 6.59 -0.13
N ARG A 218 -1.68 5.33 0.32
CA ARG A 218 -0.60 4.35 0.25
C ARG A 218 -0.78 3.42 -0.95
N PHE A 219 0.23 3.38 -1.82
CA PHE A 219 0.28 2.57 -3.04
C PHE A 219 -0.95 2.73 -3.96
N PRO A 220 -1.35 3.97 -4.31
CA PRO A 220 -2.42 4.17 -5.27
C PRO A 220 -2.04 3.62 -6.65
N ARG A 221 -3.00 3.00 -7.31
CA ARG A 221 -2.92 2.47 -8.67
C ARG A 221 -4.24 2.71 -9.40
N ILE A 222 -4.18 2.96 -10.70
CA ILE A 222 -5.39 3.12 -11.52
C ILE A 222 -6.00 1.74 -11.67
N ALA A 223 -7.22 1.51 -11.21
CA ALA A 223 -7.93 0.26 -11.39
C ALA A 223 -8.60 0.22 -12.77
N ARG A 224 -9.24 1.32 -13.16
CA ARG A 224 -9.81 1.51 -14.50
C ARG A 224 -10.09 2.98 -14.80
N ILE A 225 -10.30 3.28 -16.08
CA ILE A 225 -10.71 4.61 -16.56
C ILE A 225 -12.24 4.69 -16.56
N ARG A 226 -12.82 5.65 -15.85
CA ARG A 226 -14.27 5.81 -15.67
C ARG A 226 -14.88 6.72 -16.73
N ARG A 227 -14.89 6.26 -17.98
CA ARG A 227 -15.50 7.00 -19.10
C ARG A 227 -17.02 7.17 -18.95
N ASP A 228 -17.62 6.33 -18.11
CA ASP A 228 -19.04 6.34 -17.75
C ASP A 228 -19.40 7.42 -16.72
N LYS A 229 -18.41 8.06 -16.07
CA LYS A 229 -18.65 8.96 -14.94
C LYS A 229 -18.17 10.39 -15.24
N PRO A 230 -19.04 11.41 -15.19
CA PRO A 230 -18.63 12.79 -15.32
C PRO A 230 -17.84 13.25 -14.10
N ALA A 231 -16.92 14.20 -14.30
CA ALA A 231 -16.04 14.66 -13.23
C ALA A 231 -16.78 15.21 -12.00
N ALA A 232 -17.94 15.83 -12.17
CA ALA A 232 -18.76 16.35 -11.06
C ALA A 232 -19.31 15.25 -10.13
N GLU A 233 -19.38 14.00 -10.60
CA GLU A 233 -19.83 12.82 -9.84
C GLU A 233 -18.67 11.99 -9.27
N ALA A 234 -17.43 12.46 -9.43
CA ALA A 234 -16.28 11.89 -8.75
C ALA A 234 -16.43 12.05 -7.23
N ASP A 235 -15.73 11.20 -6.48
CA ASP A 235 -15.82 11.19 -5.03
C ASP A 235 -15.35 12.51 -4.41
N ARG A 236 -15.90 12.80 -3.23
CA ARG A 236 -15.48 13.94 -2.42
C ARG A 236 -14.40 13.55 -1.43
N LEU A 237 -13.62 14.54 -0.97
CA LEU A 237 -12.54 14.34 -0.02
C LEU A 237 -13.06 13.72 1.30
N GLU A 238 -14.29 14.03 1.69
CA GLU A 238 -14.96 13.47 2.86
C GLU A 238 -15.10 11.94 2.75
N THR A 239 -15.38 11.41 1.55
CA THR A 239 -15.42 9.97 1.28
C THR A 239 -14.09 9.32 1.64
N LEU A 240 -12.97 9.91 1.20
CA LEU A 240 -11.64 9.41 1.50
C LEU A 240 -11.27 9.54 2.99
N LEU A 241 -11.66 10.65 3.63
CA LEU A 241 -11.44 10.86 5.07
C LEU A 241 -12.20 9.83 5.92
N GLY A 242 -13.42 9.46 5.52
CA GLY A 242 -14.21 8.40 6.16
C GLY A 242 -13.59 7.00 6.05
N MET A 243 -12.66 6.79 5.11
CA MET A 243 -11.91 5.53 4.94
C MET A 243 -10.66 5.44 5.81
N ILE A 244 -10.29 6.52 6.53
CA ILE A 244 -9.18 6.50 7.48
C ILE A 244 -9.70 5.87 8.78
N PRO A 245 -9.12 4.75 9.26
CA PRO A 245 -9.54 4.16 10.53
C PRO A 245 -9.48 5.21 11.65
N GLY A 246 -10.52 5.27 12.47
CA GLY A 246 -10.48 6.04 13.72
C GLY A 246 -9.26 5.61 14.53
N GLY A 247 -8.48 6.61 15.00
CA GLY A 247 -7.32 6.37 15.86
C GLY A 247 -7.72 5.82 17.22
#